data_AF-A0A940TJK6-F1
#
_entry.id   AF-A0A940TJK6-F1
#
_cell.length_a   1.000
_cell.length_b   1.000
_cell.length_c   1.000
_cell.angle_alpha   90.00
_cell.angle_beta   90.00
_cell.angle_gamma   90.00
#
_symmetry.space_group_name_H-M   'P 1'
#
loop_
_entity.id
_entity.type
_entity.pdbx_description
1 polymer ?
#
loop_
_entity_poly.entity_id
_entity_poly.type
_entity_poly.pdbx_seq_one_letter_code
_entity_poly.pdbx_strand_id
1 'polypeptide(L)'
;MTGTRKITAALLSLCLVFSSFSLTGCAQPEENTSLPDTRSSDSSDADTEESEEEDDEEESSSEADEENDSDEDEEDKEKDKSKDKAGDKNSGENADTKKIAFTLKNGNSWPEGNINIYQLDGTVTNNQSDTISDWKVTVPVNKDIDVKNSWGLTWELDGSTLIIKPDNNTGNILPNGSINFGIQIASPEDISAKEAVFTARNTSASNGAQNGQNNNNNWNQNNNGNQNSNQNGGQTSSPNAKEVPAPSTDDWLSVEKNKIVDKNGKEVWLTGCNWFGYNTGTNIFDGLWNADLNTSVNAIADHGFNLIRIPISTELVNQWEDGTYPQANFNQATNSYLVGMNSLEIFNYVIGQCRANGMKIMIDFHCATTNAAGHNYPLWCDDKISEKDYIRALEWIASTYKDDDTIIAIDLENEPHGKPDENPRAKWDDSKDSDNWKYIAEKAGLAVLNKNPNLLVMVEGIECYPIDTKKNGNYKSTDKKDYYFNWWGGNLRGVADHPVDLGKYNNKLVYSPHDYGPTVY
;
A
#
# COMPACT_ATOMS: atom_id res chain seq x y z
N MET A 1 -49.96 -2.60 16.58
CA MET A 1 -49.66 -3.14 15.24
C MET A 1 -48.27 -2.69 14.87
N THR A 2 -47.30 -3.56 15.15
CA THR A 2 -45.88 -3.41 14.92
C THR A 2 -45.54 -4.06 13.57
N GLY A 3 -44.82 -3.34 12.71
CA GLY A 3 -44.37 -3.83 11.41
C GLY A 3 -42.92 -3.43 11.17
N THR A 4 -42.01 -4.32 11.56
CA THR A 4 -40.55 -4.19 11.46
C THR A 4 -40.10 -4.33 10.01
N ARG A 5 -39.37 -3.36 9.46
CA ARG A 5 -38.66 -3.50 8.18
C ARG A 5 -37.28 -4.12 8.45
N LYS A 6 -37.05 -5.32 7.91
CA LYS A 6 -35.74 -5.98 7.88
C LYS A 6 -34.89 -5.34 6.78
N ILE A 7 -33.68 -4.92 7.11
CA ILE A 7 -32.62 -4.56 6.16
C ILE A 7 -31.78 -5.81 5.96
N THR A 8 -31.68 -6.28 4.72
CA THR A 8 -30.85 -7.43 4.33
C THR A 8 -29.47 -6.90 3.98
N ALA A 9 -28.46 -7.26 4.78
CA ALA A 9 -27.05 -7.04 4.45
C ALA A 9 -26.58 -8.14 3.50
N ALA A 10 -25.99 -7.77 2.37
CA ALA A 10 -25.32 -8.69 1.46
C ALA A 10 -23.90 -8.94 1.98
N LEU A 11 -23.59 -10.20 2.32
CA LEU A 11 -22.23 -10.66 2.58
C LEU A 11 -21.50 -10.85 1.25
N LEU A 12 -20.34 -10.21 1.07
CA LEU A 12 -19.35 -10.62 0.08
C LEU A 12 -18.41 -11.65 0.73
N SER A 13 -18.38 -12.86 0.17
CA SER A 13 -17.44 -13.92 0.55
C SER A 13 -16.29 -13.91 -0.45
N LEU A 14 -15.06 -13.67 0.02
CA LEU A 14 -13.84 -13.72 -0.79
C LEU A 14 -13.30 -15.16 -0.79
N CYS A 15 -13.32 -15.84 -1.93
CA CYS A 15 -12.73 -17.18 -2.08
C CYS A 15 -11.23 -17.06 -2.37
N LEU A 16 -10.40 -17.57 -1.45
CA LEU A 16 -8.96 -17.76 -1.62
C LEU A 16 -8.69 -19.01 -2.48
N VAL A 17 -7.92 -18.86 -3.55
CA VAL A 17 -7.38 -19.97 -4.34
C VAL A 17 -5.92 -20.17 -3.92
N PHE A 18 -5.63 -21.33 -3.31
CA PHE A 18 -4.28 -21.76 -2.95
C PHE A 18 -3.57 -22.32 -4.18
N SER A 19 -2.38 -21.79 -4.49
CA SER A 19 -1.41 -22.42 -5.40
C SER A 19 -0.15 -22.73 -4.61
N SER A 20 0.12 -24.02 -4.43
CA SER A 20 1.28 -24.58 -3.76
C SER A 20 2.54 -24.45 -4.64
N PHE A 21 3.56 -23.78 -4.13
CA PHE A 21 4.93 -23.86 -4.66
C PHE A 21 5.86 -24.29 -3.52
N SER A 22 6.51 -25.44 -3.71
CA SER A 22 7.59 -25.92 -2.87
C SER A 22 8.89 -25.23 -3.27
N LEU A 23 9.60 -24.61 -2.33
CA LEU A 23 10.99 -24.19 -2.51
C LEU A 23 11.78 -24.30 -1.21
N THR A 24 13.03 -24.69 -1.41
CA THR A 24 13.98 -25.34 -0.50
C THR A 24 14.78 -24.31 0.32
N GLY A 25 15.11 -24.68 1.56
CA GLY A 25 15.81 -23.82 2.53
C GLY A 25 17.22 -23.39 2.13
N CYS A 26 17.59 -22.17 2.54
CA CYS A 26 18.93 -21.62 2.37
C CYS A 26 19.84 -22.03 3.54
N ALA A 27 20.95 -22.69 3.18
CA ALA A 27 22.09 -22.97 4.05
C ALA A 27 23.01 -21.74 4.16
N GLN A 28 23.67 -21.62 5.32
CA GLN A 28 24.74 -20.67 5.61
C GLN A 28 26.03 -21.01 4.83
N PRO A 29 26.86 -20.02 4.44
CA PRO A 29 28.22 -20.29 4.01
C PRO A 29 29.20 -20.23 5.20
N GLU A 30 30.05 -21.26 5.28
CA GLU A 30 31.21 -21.38 6.17
C GLU A 30 32.33 -20.42 5.77
N GLU A 31 32.96 -19.76 6.75
CA GLU A 31 34.29 -19.15 6.58
C GLU A 31 35.37 -20.07 7.18
N ASN A 32 36.36 -20.39 6.34
CA ASN A 32 37.52 -21.20 6.68
C ASN A 32 38.71 -20.34 7.13
N THR A 33 39.45 -20.93 8.05
CA THR A 33 40.48 -20.41 8.96
C THR A 33 41.86 -20.07 8.36
N SER A 34 42.68 -19.29 9.10
CA SER A 34 44.14 -19.53 9.26
C SER A 34 44.79 -18.83 10.48
N LEU A 35 45.02 -19.61 11.56
CA LEU A 35 46.25 -19.87 12.38
C LEU A 35 47.26 -18.75 12.81
N PRO A 36 48.18 -18.95 13.81
CA PRO A 36 48.38 -20.11 14.74
C PRO A 36 48.70 -19.81 16.24
N ASP A 37 48.74 -20.91 17.02
CA ASP A 37 49.65 -21.29 18.13
C ASP A 37 49.58 -20.66 19.55
N THR A 38 49.21 -21.45 20.58
CA THR A 38 50.17 -22.21 21.43
C THR A 38 49.54 -22.85 22.70
N ARG A 39 49.91 -24.13 22.94
CA ARG A 39 50.25 -24.82 24.22
C ARG A 39 49.21 -25.22 25.28
N SER A 40 49.16 -26.56 25.52
CA SER A 40 49.36 -27.30 26.80
C SER A 40 48.31 -27.10 27.91
N SER A 41 47.70 -28.09 28.57
CA SER A 41 48.19 -29.40 29.08
C SER A 41 47.03 -30.26 29.63
N ASP A 42 47.31 -31.57 29.72
CA ASP A 42 46.91 -32.55 30.76
C ASP A 42 45.50 -33.18 30.84
N SER A 43 45.47 -34.42 30.34
CA SER A 43 45.27 -35.69 31.09
C SER A 43 43.95 -35.96 31.81
N SER A 44 43.22 -37.01 31.38
CA SER A 44 43.33 -38.40 31.89
C SER A 44 42.00 -39.17 31.80
N ASP A 45 42.11 -40.34 31.16
CA ASP A 45 41.52 -41.64 31.47
C ASP A 45 39.99 -41.90 31.31
N ALA A 46 39.71 -42.56 30.17
CA ALA A 46 39.23 -43.94 30.03
C ALA A 46 38.07 -44.44 30.90
N ASP A 47 37.00 -44.92 30.24
CA ASP A 47 36.79 -46.36 30.08
C ASP A 47 35.82 -46.67 28.93
N THR A 48 36.04 -47.84 28.34
CA THR A 48 35.57 -48.33 27.04
C THR A 48 34.64 -49.53 27.23
N GLU A 49 33.97 -49.89 26.13
CA GLU A 49 33.46 -51.22 25.73
C GLU A 49 31.99 -51.59 26.01
N GLU A 50 31.23 -51.61 24.88
CA GLU A 50 30.69 -52.80 24.16
C GLU A 50 29.78 -53.78 24.95
N SER A 51 28.76 -54.45 24.40
CA SER A 51 28.30 -54.83 23.05
C SER A 51 26.85 -55.38 23.19
N GLU A 52 25.91 -55.16 22.26
CA GLU A 52 25.48 -55.95 21.07
C GLU A 52 24.14 -56.71 21.28
N GLU A 53 23.25 -56.51 20.29
CA GLU A 53 22.36 -57.46 19.54
C GLU A 53 21.37 -58.39 20.31
N GLU A 54 20.22 -58.87 19.80
CA GLU A 54 19.76 -59.26 18.44
C GLU A 54 18.21 -59.09 18.27
N ASP A 55 17.82 -58.87 17.01
CA ASP A 55 16.80 -59.51 16.13
C ASP A 55 15.35 -59.86 16.56
N ASP A 56 14.40 -59.56 15.65
CA ASP A 56 13.61 -60.59 14.94
C ASP A 56 12.92 -60.02 13.68
N GLU A 57 13.11 -60.74 12.56
CA GLU A 57 12.47 -60.59 11.25
C GLU A 57 11.06 -61.22 11.22
N GLU A 58 10.21 -60.83 10.25
CA GLU A 58 9.57 -61.81 9.35
C GLU A 58 8.97 -61.14 8.10
N GLU A 59 9.08 -61.87 6.99
CA GLU A 59 8.93 -61.50 5.57
C GLU A 59 7.51 -61.63 4.97
N SER A 60 7.43 -61.25 3.67
CA SER A 60 6.79 -62.00 2.56
C SER A 60 5.33 -61.62 2.22
N SER A 61 4.88 -61.45 0.97
CA SER A 61 5.48 -61.47 -0.39
C SER A 61 4.41 -61.09 -1.44
N SER A 62 4.89 -60.60 -2.59
CA SER A 62 4.46 -60.90 -3.99
C SER A 62 2.98 -60.91 -4.41
N GLU A 63 2.64 -60.19 -5.49
CA GLU A 63 2.58 -60.77 -6.85
C GLU A 63 2.26 -59.68 -7.89
N ALA A 64 2.92 -59.82 -9.04
CA ALA A 64 2.65 -59.11 -10.28
C ALA A 64 1.74 -59.98 -11.15
N ASP A 65 0.83 -59.37 -11.90
CA ASP A 65 0.20 -60.00 -13.06
C ASP A 65 0.42 -59.13 -14.30
N GLU A 66 0.85 -59.83 -15.32
CA GLU A 66 1.26 -59.40 -16.64
C GLU A 66 0.11 -59.60 -17.65
N GLU A 67 0.24 -58.90 -18.77
CA GLU A 67 -0.17 -59.34 -20.12
C GLU A 67 -1.60 -59.10 -20.70
N ASN A 68 -1.57 -58.33 -21.79
CA ASN A 68 -1.99 -58.70 -23.15
C ASN A 68 -3.39 -58.30 -23.69
N ASP A 69 -3.37 -57.27 -24.55
CA ASP A 69 -3.26 -57.38 -26.03
C ASP A 69 -4.43 -56.89 -26.89
N SER A 70 -4.02 -56.38 -28.05
CA SER A 70 -4.67 -56.30 -29.36
C SER A 70 -5.55 -55.10 -29.75
N ASP A 71 -4.91 -54.26 -30.58
CA ASP A 71 -5.21 -54.04 -32.00
C ASP A 71 -6.03 -52.81 -32.48
N GLU A 72 -5.29 -52.00 -33.26
CA GLU A 72 -5.56 -51.55 -34.65
C GLU A 72 -6.81 -50.66 -34.92
N ASP A 73 -6.62 -49.38 -35.26
CA ASP A 73 -6.33 -48.99 -36.66
C ASP A 73 -6.26 -47.45 -36.91
N GLU A 74 -5.25 -47.13 -37.72
CA GLU A 74 -5.06 -46.09 -38.75
C GLU A 74 -5.59 -44.63 -38.66
N GLU A 75 -4.59 -43.75 -38.70
CA GLU A 75 -4.39 -42.61 -39.64
C GLU A 75 -5.55 -41.68 -40.02
N ASP A 76 -5.41 -40.40 -39.66
CA ASP A 76 -5.25 -39.39 -40.71
C ASP A 76 -4.45 -38.18 -40.23
N LYS A 77 -3.37 -37.87 -40.97
CA LYS A 77 -2.55 -36.67 -40.84
C LYS A 77 -2.95 -35.72 -41.96
N GLU A 78 -3.53 -34.57 -41.61
CA GLU A 78 -3.39 -33.38 -42.44
C GLU A 78 -2.81 -32.21 -41.65
N LYS A 79 -1.67 -31.73 -42.16
CA LYS A 79 -0.97 -30.54 -41.73
C LYS A 79 -1.79 -29.33 -42.18
N ASP A 80 -1.96 -28.36 -41.30
CA ASP A 80 -1.85 -26.97 -41.76
C ASP A 80 -1.00 -26.12 -40.82
N LYS A 81 -0.08 -25.40 -41.44
CA LYS A 81 0.81 -24.44 -40.82
C LYS A 81 0.16 -23.07 -40.98
N SER A 82 -0.17 -22.41 -39.88
CA SER A 82 -0.17 -20.95 -39.86
C SER A 82 0.49 -20.43 -38.59
N LYS A 83 1.74 -20.02 -38.77
CA LYS A 83 2.27 -18.86 -38.04
C LYS A 83 1.42 -17.68 -38.48
N ASP A 84 0.82 -16.96 -37.55
CA ASP A 84 0.56 -15.55 -37.76
C ASP A 84 0.95 -14.73 -36.52
N LYS A 85 1.94 -13.87 -36.75
CA LYS A 85 2.15 -12.66 -35.99
C LYS A 85 1.04 -11.69 -36.39
N ALA A 86 0.33 -11.14 -35.41
CA ALA A 86 -0.40 -9.88 -35.55
C ALA A 86 -0.25 -9.14 -34.19
N GLY A 87 0.36 -7.96 -34.06
CA GLY A 87 0.67 -6.98 -35.10
C GLY A 87 -0.57 -6.23 -35.53
N ASP A 88 -1.41 -5.77 -34.59
CA ASP A 88 -2.57 -4.95 -34.93
C ASP A 88 -2.25 -3.46 -34.67
N LYS A 89 -1.60 -2.86 -35.67
CA LYS A 89 -1.76 -1.44 -35.97
C LYS A 89 -2.93 -1.36 -36.94
N ASN A 90 -4.02 -0.70 -36.57
CA ASN A 90 -4.79 0.01 -37.57
C ASN A 90 -5.29 1.35 -37.06
N SER A 91 -4.60 2.36 -37.59
CA SER A 91 -4.88 3.77 -37.56
C SER A 91 -5.94 4.10 -38.61
N GLY A 92 -7.12 4.52 -38.16
CA GLY A 92 -7.94 5.45 -38.93
C GLY A 92 -7.34 6.85 -38.78
N GLU A 93 -6.32 7.18 -39.57
CA GLU A 93 -5.78 8.53 -39.66
C GLU A 93 -6.79 9.43 -40.38
N ASN A 94 -7.58 10.18 -39.59
CA ASN A 94 -8.14 11.45 -40.03
C ASN A 94 -7.16 12.56 -39.60
N ALA A 95 -6.75 13.41 -40.54
CA ALA A 95 -5.65 14.36 -40.42
C ALA A 95 -5.85 15.55 -39.43
N ASP A 96 -6.72 15.42 -38.41
CA ASP A 96 -6.95 16.41 -37.35
C ASP A 96 -6.78 15.83 -35.92
N THR A 97 -6.38 14.56 -35.77
CA THR A 97 -6.27 13.83 -34.49
C THR A 97 -5.01 14.10 -33.67
N LYS A 98 -4.12 15.01 -34.08
CA LYS A 98 -2.96 15.42 -33.26
C LYS A 98 -3.33 16.30 -32.07
N LYS A 99 -4.58 16.73 -32.00
CA LYS A 99 -5.07 17.74 -31.06
C LYS A 99 -5.82 17.15 -29.87
N ILE A 100 -6.60 16.09 -30.04
CA ILE A 100 -7.28 15.39 -28.94
C ILE A 100 -7.01 13.90 -29.11
N ALA A 101 -6.37 13.28 -28.11
CA ALA A 101 -6.11 11.85 -28.10
C ALA A 101 -7.15 11.14 -27.23
N PHE A 102 -7.85 10.16 -27.81
CA PHE A 102 -8.86 9.36 -27.13
C PHE A 102 -8.53 7.88 -27.24
N THR A 103 -8.64 7.16 -26.12
CA THR A 103 -8.60 5.70 -26.10
C THR A 103 -9.74 5.15 -25.27
N LEU A 104 -10.42 4.12 -25.76
CA LEU A 104 -11.31 3.28 -24.97
C LEU A 104 -10.87 1.83 -25.16
N LYS A 105 -10.70 1.11 -24.06
CA LYS A 105 -10.22 -0.27 -24.07
C LYS A 105 -11.21 -1.15 -23.34
N ASN A 106 -11.37 -2.38 -23.83
CA ASN A 106 -11.87 -3.46 -23.01
C ASN A 106 -10.83 -3.74 -21.93
N GLY A 107 -11.19 -3.49 -20.67
CA GLY A 107 -10.39 -3.83 -19.51
C GLY A 107 -10.63 -5.28 -19.12
N ASN A 108 -11.04 -5.50 -17.88
CA ASN A 108 -11.38 -6.84 -17.39
C ASN A 108 -12.78 -7.30 -17.81
N SER A 109 -12.98 -8.61 -17.83
CA SER A 109 -14.31 -9.23 -17.91
C SER A 109 -14.38 -10.46 -17.02
N TRP A 110 -15.49 -10.67 -16.32
CA TRP A 110 -15.69 -11.83 -15.46
C TRP A 110 -17.16 -12.28 -15.44
N PRO A 111 -17.43 -13.59 -15.22
CA PRO A 111 -18.79 -14.09 -15.12
C PRO A 111 -19.45 -13.70 -13.79
N GLU A 112 -20.74 -13.38 -13.85
CA GLU A 112 -21.62 -13.18 -12.70
C GLU A 112 -22.93 -13.96 -12.95
N GLY A 113 -22.96 -15.23 -12.56
CA GLY A 113 -24.07 -16.13 -12.87
C GLY A 113 -24.14 -16.47 -14.36
N ASN A 114 -25.26 -16.15 -15.02
CA ASN A 114 -25.48 -16.42 -16.45
C ASN A 114 -25.15 -15.24 -17.36
N ILE A 115 -24.58 -14.16 -16.81
CA ILE A 115 -24.18 -12.95 -17.55
C ILE A 115 -22.70 -12.65 -17.28
N ASN A 116 -22.06 -11.90 -18.16
CA ASN A 116 -20.69 -11.42 -17.94
C ASN A 116 -20.71 -9.94 -17.59
N ILE A 117 -19.79 -9.53 -16.71
CA ILE A 117 -19.46 -8.13 -16.48
C ILE A 117 -18.30 -7.76 -17.41
N TYR A 118 -18.45 -6.68 -18.16
CA TYR A 118 -17.41 -6.12 -19.02
C TYR A 118 -17.02 -4.74 -18.51
N GLN A 119 -15.72 -4.53 -18.26
CA GLN A 119 -15.16 -3.24 -17.91
C GLN A 119 -14.64 -2.53 -19.17
N LEU A 120 -15.03 -1.28 -19.35
CA LEU A 120 -14.47 -0.39 -20.37
C LEU A 120 -13.74 0.75 -19.68
N ASP A 121 -12.48 0.96 -20.07
CA ASP A 121 -11.60 1.99 -19.52
C ASP A 121 -11.24 3.02 -20.60
N GLY A 122 -11.56 4.29 -20.33
CA GLY A 122 -11.42 5.40 -21.25
C GLY A 122 -10.40 6.44 -20.78
N THR A 123 -9.65 6.99 -21.73
CA THR A 123 -8.76 8.14 -21.52
C THR A 123 -9.01 9.17 -22.62
N VAL A 124 -9.14 10.44 -22.24
CA VAL A 124 -9.16 11.57 -23.19
C VAL A 124 -8.05 12.52 -22.78
N THR A 125 -7.19 12.89 -23.73
CA THR A 125 -6.11 13.86 -23.55
C THR A 125 -6.29 15.02 -24.51
N ASN A 126 -6.34 16.24 -23.98
CA ASN A 126 -6.46 17.46 -24.74
C ASN A 126 -5.07 18.03 -25.04
N ASN A 127 -4.55 17.84 -26.24
CA ASN A 127 -3.29 18.44 -26.70
C ASN A 127 -3.50 19.81 -27.39
N GLN A 128 -4.67 20.43 -27.23
CA GLN A 128 -4.99 21.76 -27.77
C GLN A 128 -4.73 22.86 -26.74
N SER A 129 -4.76 24.11 -27.20
CA SER A 129 -4.71 25.31 -26.35
C SER A 129 -6.07 25.74 -25.80
N ASP A 130 -7.17 25.17 -26.29
CA ASP A 130 -8.53 25.47 -25.84
C ASP A 130 -9.04 24.35 -24.93
N THR A 131 -9.89 24.68 -23.96
CA THR A 131 -10.59 23.69 -23.12
C THR A 131 -11.65 22.93 -23.91
N ILE A 132 -11.69 21.60 -23.75
CA ILE A 132 -12.81 20.75 -24.17
C ILE A 132 -13.85 20.81 -23.06
N SER A 133 -15.08 21.22 -23.35
CA SER A 133 -16.13 21.42 -22.32
C SER A 133 -17.41 20.62 -22.57
N ASP A 134 -17.45 19.86 -23.67
CA ASP A 134 -18.59 19.05 -24.08
C ASP A 134 -18.08 17.87 -24.89
N TRP A 135 -17.76 16.77 -24.20
CA TRP A 135 -17.35 15.51 -24.82
C TRP A 135 -18.37 14.40 -24.58
N LYS A 136 -18.39 13.43 -25.48
CA LYS A 136 -19.30 12.28 -25.42
C LYS A 136 -18.68 11.08 -26.12
N VAL A 137 -18.88 9.90 -25.55
CA VAL A 137 -18.57 8.61 -26.17
C VAL A 137 -19.85 7.82 -26.37
N THR A 138 -20.05 7.24 -27.55
CA THR A 138 -21.14 6.28 -27.79
C THR A 138 -20.55 4.91 -28.02
N VAL A 139 -21.08 3.89 -27.33
CA VAL A 139 -20.68 2.49 -27.46
C VAL A 139 -21.91 1.67 -27.88
N PRO A 140 -21.84 0.92 -29.00
CA PRO A 140 -22.89 -0.04 -29.33
C PRO A 140 -22.99 -1.12 -28.26
N VAL A 141 -24.20 -1.38 -27.78
CA VAL A 141 -24.50 -2.41 -26.77
C VAL A 141 -25.80 -3.13 -27.13
N ASN A 142 -26.02 -4.32 -26.61
CA ASN A 142 -27.34 -4.95 -26.66
C ASN A 142 -28.33 -4.18 -25.76
N LYS A 143 -29.64 -4.40 -25.96
CA LYS A 143 -30.69 -3.66 -25.23
C LYS A 143 -30.82 -4.04 -23.76
N ASP A 144 -30.34 -5.23 -23.41
CA ASP A 144 -30.47 -5.84 -22.10
C ASP A 144 -29.13 -5.77 -21.37
N ILE A 145 -28.74 -4.56 -20.97
CA ILE A 145 -27.57 -4.32 -20.13
C ILE A 145 -27.96 -3.74 -18.78
N ASP A 146 -27.11 -3.98 -17.78
CA ASP A 146 -27.19 -3.31 -16.48
C ASP A 146 -25.83 -2.74 -16.10
N VAL A 147 -25.77 -1.45 -15.76
CA VAL A 147 -24.51 -0.82 -15.35
C VAL A 147 -24.31 -1.04 -13.86
N LYS A 148 -23.28 -1.82 -13.52
CA LYS A 148 -22.97 -2.17 -12.12
C LYS A 148 -22.16 -1.10 -11.41
N ASN A 149 -21.28 -0.43 -12.14
CA ASN A 149 -20.43 0.61 -11.62
C ASN A 149 -19.98 1.57 -12.73
N SER A 150 -19.69 2.81 -12.36
CA SER A 150 -19.15 3.83 -13.27
C SER A 150 -18.36 4.88 -12.50
N TRP A 151 -17.27 5.37 -13.06
CA TRP A 151 -16.45 6.44 -12.48
C TRP A 151 -15.96 7.40 -13.56
N GLY A 152 -15.81 8.69 -13.20
CA GLY A 152 -15.35 9.74 -14.11
C GLY A 152 -16.32 10.05 -15.26
N LEU A 153 -17.58 9.61 -15.17
CA LEU A 153 -18.58 9.74 -16.21
C LEU A 153 -20.01 9.68 -15.66
N THR A 154 -20.95 10.19 -16.45
CA THR A 154 -22.36 9.82 -16.40
C THR A 154 -22.73 9.02 -17.66
N TRP A 155 -23.84 8.29 -17.61
CA TRP A 155 -24.26 7.47 -18.74
C TRP A 155 -25.78 7.50 -18.93
N GLU A 156 -26.20 7.27 -20.17
CA GLU A 156 -27.59 7.02 -20.55
C GLU A 156 -27.63 5.87 -21.57
N LEU A 157 -28.67 5.04 -21.52
CA LEU A 157 -28.92 4.01 -22.51
C LEU A 157 -30.02 4.48 -23.47
N ASP A 158 -29.71 4.59 -24.75
CA ASP A 158 -30.66 4.90 -25.82
C ASP A 158 -30.75 3.71 -26.78
N GLY A 159 -31.74 2.85 -26.55
CA GLY A 159 -31.92 1.62 -27.31
C GLY A 159 -30.72 0.67 -27.19
N SER A 160 -29.98 0.49 -28.28
CA SER A 160 -28.78 -0.36 -28.37
C SER A 160 -27.49 0.48 -28.38
N THR A 161 -27.51 1.64 -27.73
CA THR A 161 -26.36 2.55 -27.66
C THR A 161 -26.23 3.10 -26.26
N LEU A 162 -25.11 2.76 -25.62
CA LEU A 162 -24.68 3.38 -24.38
C LEU A 162 -24.01 4.71 -24.72
N ILE A 163 -24.51 5.80 -24.16
CA ILE A 163 -23.89 7.12 -24.32
C ILE A 163 -23.29 7.55 -22.98
N ILE A 164 -21.98 7.73 -23.01
CA ILE A 164 -21.12 8.14 -21.92
C ILE A 164 -20.87 9.65 -22.06
N LYS A 165 -21.09 10.37 -20.98
CA LYS A 165 -20.95 11.82 -20.88
C LYS A 165 -20.04 12.15 -19.69
N PRO A 166 -19.48 13.36 -19.64
CA PRO A 166 -18.81 13.82 -18.44
C PRO A 166 -19.74 13.77 -17.22
N ASP A 167 -19.15 13.54 -16.06
CA ASP A 167 -19.76 13.89 -14.79
C ASP A 167 -19.37 15.34 -14.39
N ASN A 168 -19.70 15.73 -13.15
CA ASN A 168 -19.36 17.05 -12.64
C ASN A 168 -17.84 17.32 -12.58
N ASN A 169 -17.01 16.28 -12.60
CA ASN A 169 -15.55 16.35 -12.44
C ASN A 169 -14.80 16.19 -13.77
N THR A 170 -15.41 15.58 -14.79
CA THR A 170 -14.79 15.36 -16.11
C THR A 170 -15.34 16.24 -17.22
N GLY A 171 -16.23 17.19 -16.91
CA GLY A 171 -16.84 18.13 -17.87
C GLY A 171 -15.87 18.97 -18.68
N ASN A 172 -14.80 19.46 -18.03
CA ASN A 172 -13.80 20.30 -18.68
C ASN A 172 -12.44 19.60 -18.73
N ILE A 173 -11.90 19.40 -19.94
CA ILE A 173 -10.53 18.91 -20.15
C ILE A 173 -9.70 20.11 -20.59
N LEU A 174 -8.92 20.65 -19.66
CA LEU A 174 -8.05 21.81 -19.88
C LEU A 174 -6.96 21.53 -20.94
N PRO A 175 -6.36 22.58 -21.53
CA PRO A 175 -5.18 22.43 -22.39
C PRO A 175 -4.07 21.57 -21.74
N ASN A 176 -3.55 20.61 -22.50
CA ASN A 176 -2.60 19.56 -22.08
C ASN A 176 -3.08 18.65 -20.93
N GLY A 177 -4.37 18.72 -20.57
CA GLY A 177 -4.95 17.90 -19.52
C GLY A 177 -5.43 16.55 -20.04
N SER A 178 -5.50 15.57 -19.14
CA SER A 178 -6.06 14.24 -19.40
C SER A 178 -7.10 13.87 -18.36
N ILE A 179 -8.15 13.18 -18.79
CA ILE A 179 -9.13 12.52 -17.90
C ILE A 179 -9.11 11.02 -18.15
N ASN A 180 -9.42 10.27 -17.11
CA ASN A 180 -9.74 8.85 -17.19
C ASN A 180 -11.15 8.62 -16.68
N PHE A 181 -11.84 7.66 -17.28
CA PHE A 181 -13.17 7.24 -16.86
C PHE A 181 -13.33 5.74 -17.10
N GLY A 182 -14.31 5.12 -16.47
CA GLY A 182 -14.62 3.73 -16.77
C GLY A 182 -16.00 3.31 -16.31
N ILE A 183 -16.46 2.21 -16.89
CA ILE A 183 -17.79 1.65 -16.66
C ILE A 183 -17.75 0.13 -16.65
N GLN A 184 -18.50 -0.48 -15.75
CA GLN A 184 -18.70 -1.92 -15.66
C GLN A 184 -20.14 -2.24 -16.04
N ILE A 185 -20.30 -3.05 -17.08
CA ILE A 185 -21.58 -3.33 -17.72
C ILE A 185 -21.83 -4.83 -17.66
N ALA A 186 -22.92 -5.23 -17.01
CA ALA A 186 -23.43 -6.58 -17.06
C ALA A 186 -24.20 -6.80 -18.35
N SER A 187 -23.84 -7.84 -19.10
CA SER A 187 -24.43 -8.15 -20.38
C SER A 187 -24.45 -9.66 -20.65
N PRO A 188 -25.52 -10.19 -21.27
CA PRO A 188 -25.56 -11.56 -21.78
C PRO A 188 -24.73 -11.73 -23.08
N GLU A 189 -24.32 -10.64 -23.73
CA GLU A 189 -23.54 -10.63 -24.96
C GLU A 189 -22.23 -9.83 -24.80
N ASP A 190 -21.23 -10.13 -25.63
CA ASP A 190 -19.94 -9.45 -25.57
C ASP A 190 -20.05 -7.95 -25.88
N ILE A 191 -19.41 -7.13 -25.04
CA ILE A 191 -19.30 -5.68 -25.25
C ILE A 191 -17.91 -5.35 -25.79
N SER A 192 -17.84 -4.52 -26.83
CA SER A 192 -16.58 -4.14 -27.49
C SER A 192 -16.37 -2.63 -27.50
N ALA A 193 -15.17 -2.20 -27.12
CA ALA A 193 -14.75 -0.80 -27.25
C ALA A 193 -14.41 -0.40 -28.70
N LYS A 194 -14.28 -1.37 -29.62
CA LYS A 194 -13.76 -1.13 -30.99
C LYS A 194 -14.66 -0.22 -31.83
N GLU A 195 -15.96 -0.26 -31.58
CA GLU A 195 -16.96 0.52 -32.32
C GLU A 195 -17.34 1.81 -31.58
N ALA A 196 -16.61 2.17 -30.52
CA ALA A 196 -16.88 3.38 -29.77
C ALA A 196 -16.56 4.64 -30.58
N VAL A 197 -17.45 5.62 -30.51
CA VAL A 197 -17.28 6.92 -31.20
C VAL A 197 -17.15 8.03 -30.17
N PHE A 198 -16.02 8.75 -30.21
CA PHE A 198 -15.78 9.94 -29.39
C PHE A 198 -16.11 11.21 -30.16
N THR A 199 -16.76 12.16 -29.50
CA THR A 199 -17.07 13.50 -30.00
C THR A 199 -16.74 14.54 -28.93
N ALA A 200 -16.24 15.71 -29.33
CA ALA A 200 -15.89 16.81 -28.43
C ALA A 200 -16.14 18.18 -29.08
N ARG A 201 -16.47 19.20 -28.27
CA ARG A 201 -16.49 20.61 -28.67
C ARG A 201 -15.53 21.44 -27.82
N ASN A 202 -14.93 22.44 -28.47
CA ASN A 202 -14.08 23.45 -27.82
C ASN A 202 -14.88 24.71 -27.55
N THR A 203 -14.63 25.35 -26.41
CA THR A 203 -15.03 26.74 -26.20
C THR A 203 -13.86 27.66 -26.49
N SER A 204 -13.85 28.29 -27.67
CA SER A 204 -12.91 29.39 -27.93
C SER A 204 -13.27 30.57 -27.03
N ALA A 205 -12.30 31.08 -26.27
CA ALA A 205 -12.46 32.30 -25.50
C ALA A 205 -12.86 33.45 -26.45
N SER A 206 -14.07 33.98 -26.29
CA SER A 206 -14.49 35.20 -26.98
C SER A 206 -13.67 36.37 -26.44
N ASN A 207 -12.76 36.89 -27.28
CA ASN A 207 -11.98 38.11 -27.02
C ASN A 207 -12.92 39.30 -26.77
N GLY A 208 -13.14 39.62 -25.50
CA GLY A 208 -13.59 40.94 -25.07
C GLY A 208 -12.43 41.92 -25.19
N ALA A 209 -12.41 42.68 -26.28
CA ALA A 209 -11.41 43.71 -26.54
C ALA A 209 -11.41 44.77 -25.42
N GLN A 210 -10.28 44.93 -24.73
CA GLN A 210 -9.87 46.24 -24.23
C GLN A 210 -8.48 46.59 -24.72
N ASN A 211 -8.48 47.75 -25.35
CA ASN A 211 -7.44 48.42 -26.11
C ASN A 211 -6.45 49.07 -25.12
N GLY A 212 -5.14 48.88 -25.30
CA GLY A 212 -4.17 49.41 -24.33
C GLY A 212 -2.69 49.18 -24.64
N GLN A 213 -2.24 49.61 -25.83
CA GLN A 213 -0.90 50.12 -26.13
C GLN A 213 0.36 49.27 -25.87
N ASN A 214 0.98 48.90 -26.99
CA ASN A 214 2.41 48.66 -27.25
C ASN A 214 3.39 49.24 -26.22
N ASN A 215 4.37 48.42 -25.82
CA ASN A 215 5.78 48.76 -26.07
C ASN A 215 6.71 47.53 -26.10
N ASN A 216 7.66 47.62 -27.03
CA ASN A 216 8.62 46.61 -27.45
C ASN A 216 9.69 46.24 -26.40
N ASN A 217 10.19 45.01 -26.55
CA ASN A 217 11.58 44.53 -26.45
C ASN A 217 12.45 45.04 -25.28
N ASN A 218 12.94 44.13 -24.43
CA ASN A 218 14.30 43.60 -24.58
C ASN A 218 14.57 42.50 -23.53
N TRP A 219 15.15 41.39 -23.97
CA TRP A 219 15.68 40.32 -23.14
C TRP A 219 17.08 40.73 -22.69
N ASN A 220 17.34 40.85 -21.39
CA ASN A 220 18.71 40.87 -20.90
C ASN A 220 18.80 40.33 -19.47
N GLN A 221 19.69 39.36 -19.29
CA GLN A 221 20.08 38.77 -18.01
C GLN A 221 21.04 39.71 -17.26
N ASN A 222 20.82 39.92 -15.95
CA ASN A 222 21.83 39.67 -14.90
C ASN A 222 21.36 40.08 -13.49
N ASN A 223 21.46 39.09 -12.60
CA ASN A 223 21.77 39.04 -11.17
C ASN A 223 21.56 40.22 -10.19
N ASN A 224 20.93 39.80 -9.08
CA ASN A 224 21.10 40.14 -7.66
C ASN A 224 20.34 41.35 -7.09
N GLY A 225 19.40 41.06 -6.17
CA GLY A 225 18.74 42.04 -5.34
C GLY A 225 17.48 41.47 -4.68
N ASN A 226 17.61 41.13 -3.40
CA ASN A 226 16.52 40.79 -2.50
C ASN A 226 15.45 41.91 -2.48
N GLN A 227 14.25 41.65 -2.98
CA GLN A 227 13.02 42.32 -2.53
C GLN A 227 11.76 41.60 -3.01
N ASN A 228 10.93 41.29 -2.00
CA ASN A 228 9.52 40.95 -2.00
C ASN A 228 8.76 41.32 -3.31
N SER A 229 8.27 40.32 -4.03
CA SER A 229 7.22 40.52 -5.02
C SER A 229 6.29 39.30 -5.09
N ASN A 230 5.03 39.58 -4.79
CA ASN A 230 3.87 38.75 -5.12
C ASN A 230 3.99 38.23 -6.56
N GLN A 231 4.32 36.96 -6.72
CA GLN A 231 4.16 36.27 -8.00
C GLN A 231 2.69 35.87 -8.15
N ASN A 232 1.97 36.68 -8.91
CA ASN A 232 0.74 36.27 -9.57
C ASN A 232 1.11 35.34 -10.74
N GLY A 233 1.54 34.12 -10.42
CA GLY A 233 1.54 32.98 -11.33
C GLY A 233 0.16 32.34 -11.25
N GLY A 234 -0.42 31.96 -12.39
CA GLY A 234 -1.77 31.38 -12.45
C GLY A 234 -1.91 30.24 -11.45
N GLN A 235 -2.60 30.51 -10.33
CA GLN A 235 -2.85 29.51 -9.29
C GLN A 235 -3.69 28.42 -9.93
N THR A 236 -3.13 27.22 -10.03
CA THR A 236 -3.92 26.01 -9.90
C THR A 236 -4.62 26.14 -8.55
N SER A 237 -5.93 26.38 -8.55
CA SER A 237 -6.69 26.45 -7.31
C SER A 237 -6.54 25.12 -6.59
N SER A 238 -5.92 25.11 -5.42
CA SER A 238 -5.87 23.94 -4.54
C SER A 238 -7.14 23.99 -3.68
N PRO A 239 -8.19 23.21 -4.01
CA PRO A 239 -9.45 23.31 -3.31
C PRO A 239 -9.22 23.02 -1.84
N ASN A 240 -9.82 23.80 -0.94
CA ASN A 240 -9.80 23.56 0.51
C ASN A 240 -8.41 23.48 1.18
N ALA A 241 -7.32 23.81 0.48
CA ALA A 241 -6.00 23.95 1.09
C ALA A 241 -6.04 25.07 2.14
N LYS A 242 -5.49 24.80 3.32
CA LYS A 242 -5.28 25.82 4.35
C LYS A 242 -3.89 26.44 4.20
N GLU A 243 -3.75 27.68 4.67
CA GLU A 243 -2.44 28.32 4.81
C GLU A 243 -1.59 27.48 5.77
N VAL A 244 -0.44 27.01 5.29
CA VAL A 244 0.43 26.11 6.05
C VAL A 244 1.32 26.91 6.99
N PRO A 245 1.16 26.79 8.32
CA PRO A 245 2.07 27.42 9.26
C PRO A 245 3.45 26.76 9.19
N ALA A 246 4.50 27.48 9.61
CA ALA A 246 5.84 26.89 9.73
C ALA A 246 5.84 25.70 10.72
N PRO A 247 6.76 24.72 10.57
CA PRO A 247 6.92 23.64 11.54
C PRO A 247 7.17 24.17 12.96
N SER A 248 6.63 23.47 13.94
CA SER A 248 6.81 23.74 15.38
C SER A 248 7.44 22.55 16.08
N THR A 249 7.95 22.77 17.29
CA THR A 249 8.53 21.73 18.16
C THR A 249 8.04 21.88 19.61
N ASP A 250 6.88 22.50 19.79
CA ASP A 250 6.38 22.89 21.10
C ASP A 250 5.17 22.06 21.57
N ASP A 251 4.76 21.08 20.79
CA ASP A 251 3.61 20.19 21.03
C ASP A 251 3.98 18.70 21.01
N TRP A 252 5.20 18.38 21.47
CA TRP A 252 5.66 17.00 21.67
C TRP A 252 4.97 16.33 22.87
N LEU A 253 4.78 15.01 22.76
CA LEU A 253 4.09 14.20 23.77
C LEU A 253 5.05 13.29 24.55
N SER A 254 4.62 12.81 25.70
CA SER A 254 5.29 11.78 26.49
C SER A 254 4.29 10.92 27.22
N VAL A 255 4.75 9.84 27.86
CA VAL A 255 3.92 8.91 28.61
C VAL A 255 4.20 9.08 30.09
N GLU A 256 3.15 9.33 30.87
CA GLU A 256 3.15 9.24 32.31
C GLU A 256 2.24 8.08 32.74
N LYS A 257 2.86 6.98 33.19
CA LYS A 257 2.18 5.71 33.52
C LYS A 257 1.40 5.17 32.31
N ASN A 258 0.09 5.33 32.32
CA ASN A 258 -0.82 4.85 31.28
C ASN A 258 -1.50 6.01 30.53
N LYS A 259 -0.95 7.22 30.60
CA LYS A 259 -1.48 8.42 29.97
C LYS A 259 -0.46 9.03 29.04
N ILE A 260 -0.92 9.44 27.86
CA ILE A 260 -0.15 10.33 27.00
C ILE A 260 -0.38 11.76 27.50
N VAL A 261 0.69 12.53 27.67
CA VAL A 261 0.67 13.89 28.22
C VAL A 261 1.49 14.85 27.37
N ASP A 262 1.06 16.11 27.33
CA ASP A 262 1.82 17.22 26.74
C ASP A 262 3.00 17.65 27.62
N LYS A 263 3.77 18.65 27.16
CA LYS A 263 4.91 19.22 27.92
C LYS A 263 4.55 19.79 29.30
N ASN A 264 3.28 20.09 29.55
CA ASN A 264 2.77 20.62 30.82
C ASN A 264 2.21 19.52 31.73
N GLY A 265 2.26 18.25 31.32
CA GLY A 265 1.66 17.13 32.04
C GLY A 265 0.15 17.04 31.87
N LYS A 266 -0.44 17.74 30.89
CA LYS A 266 -1.88 17.64 30.60
C LYS A 266 -2.11 16.42 29.71
N GLU A 267 -3.09 15.61 30.10
CA GLU A 267 -3.51 14.44 29.34
C GLU A 267 -4.00 14.80 27.92
N VAL A 268 -3.52 14.03 26.95
CA VAL A 268 -3.85 14.15 25.53
C VAL A 268 -4.57 12.88 25.08
N TRP A 269 -5.67 13.07 24.37
CA TRP A 269 -6.45 12.00 23.76
C TRP A 269 -6.15 11.95 22.27
N LEU A 270 -5.82 10.77 21.76
CA LEU A 270 -5.61 10.55 20.33
C LEU A 270 -6.88 9.93 19.74
N THR A 271 -7.60 10.70 18.94
CA THR A 271 -8.72 10.22 18.12
C THR A 271 -8.22 10.05 16.70
N GLY A 272 -7.76 8.84 16.38
CA GLY A 272 -7.08 8.55 15.12
C GLY A 272 -7.94 7.86 14.07
N CYS A 273 -7.59 8.05 12.80
CA CYS A 273 -8.00 7.19 11.70
C CYS A 273 -6.79 6.70 10.91
N ASN A 274 -6.88 5.51 10.32
CA ASN A 274 -5.88 5.01 9.37
C ASN A 274 -6.18 5.53 7.97
N TRP A 275 -5.16 6.03 7.27
CA TRP A 275 -5.25 6.33 5.84
C TRP A 275 -4.04 5.72 5.13
N PHE A 276 -4.26 4.55 4.51
CA PHE A 276 -3.22 3.75 3.86
C PHE A 276 -2.94 4.20 2.43
N GLY A 277 -1.89 3.64 1.83
CA GLY A 277 -1.57 3.81 0.41
C GLY A 277 -0.07 3.92 0.14
N TYR A 278 0.68 4.59 1.04
CA TYR A 278 2.14 4.71 0.93
C TYR A 278 2.89 3.38 1.14
N ASN A 279 2.25 2.38 1.73
CA ASN A 279 2.76 1.00 1.79
C ASN A 279 2.49 0.19 0.51
N THR A 280 1.67 0.71 -0.40
CA THR A 280 1.21 0.03 -1.60
C THR A 280 1.85 0.62 -2.87
N GLY A 281 1.62 -0.02 -4.01
CA GLY A 281 2.13 0.44 -5.31
C GLY A 281 1.54 1.77 -5.81
N THR A 282 0.59 2.40 -5.10
CA THR A 282 0.11 3.74 -5.43
C THR A 282 1.09 4.85 -5.01
N ASN A 283 1.98 4.58 -4.05
CA ASN A 283 3.00 5.50 -3.52
C ASN A 283 2.42 6.86 -3.04
N ILE A 284 1.14 6.86 -2.68
CA ILE A 284 0.36 7.99 -2.17
C ILE A 284 -0.86 7.41 -1.45
N PHE A 285 -1.61 8.21 -0.71
CA PHE A 285 -2.89 7.79 -0.14
C PHE A 285 -3.85 7.20 -1.16
N ASP A 286 -4.38 6.03 -0.82
CA ASP A 286 -5.44 5.38 -1.58
C ASP A 286 -6.74 6.20 -1.47
N GLY A 287 -7.51 6.18 -2.56
CA GLY A 287 -8.73 6.96 -2.73
C GLY A 287 -8.54 8.24 -3.55
N LEU A 288 -7.30 8.74 -3.71
CA LEU A 288 -7.04 9.99 -4.45
C LEU A 288 -7.21 9.88 -5.98
N TRP A 289 -7.57 8.69 -6.49
CA TRP A 289 -8.13 8.54 -7.83
C TRP A 289 -9.56 9.09 -7.95
N ASN A 290 -10.28 9.26 -6.83
CA ASN A 290 -11.67 9.72 -6.78
C ASN A 290 -11.93 10.86 -5.77
N ALA A 291 -10.98 11.16 -4.90
CA ALA A 291 -11.10 12.21 -3.88
C ALA A 291 -10.03 13.30 -4.03
N ASP A 292 -10.38 14.51 -3.59
CA ASP A 292 -9.42 15.61 -3.39
C ASP A 292 -8.73 15.46 -2.03
N LEU A 293 -7.42 15.63 -2.00
CA LEU A 293 -6.57 15.42 -0.84
C LEU A 293 -6.92 16.39 0.29
N ASN A 294 -6.94 17.69 0.02
CA ASN A 294 -7.21 18.69 1.06
C ASN A 294 -8.63 18.56 1.62
N THR A 295 -9.61 18.31 0.75
CA THR A 295 -11.00 18.07 1.17
C THR A 295 -11.08 16.86 2.09
N SER A 296 -10.33 15.80 1.81
CA SER A 296 -10.27 14.60 2.66
C SER A 296 -9.62 14.89 4.01
N VAL A 297 -8.48 15.58 4.05
CA VAL A 297 -7.81 15.99 5.31
C VAL A 297 -8.72 16.88 6.15
N ASN A 298 -9.37 17.87 5.54
CA ASN A 298 -10.30 18.76 6.24
C ASN A 298 -11.50 17.98 6.79
N ALA A 299 -12.08 17.07 6.00
CA ALA A 299 -13.22 16.27 6.44
C ALA A 299 -12.85 15.39 7.64
N ILE A 300 -11.68 14.74 7.62
CA ILE A 300 -11.18 13.96 8.77
C ILE A 300 -11.11 14.83 10.03
N ALA A 301 -10.52 16.03 9.93
CA ALA A 301 -10.43 16.96 11.05
C ALA A 301 -11.82 17.43 11.54
N ASP A 302 -12.71 17.80 10.62
CA ASP A 302 -14.07 18.26 10.93
C ASP A 302 -14.95 17.16 11.57
N HIS A 303 -14.60 15.88 11.35
CA HIS A 303 -15.22 14.74 12.02
C HIS A 303 -14.68 14.46 13.42
N GLY A 304 -13.75 15.26 13.92
CA GLY A 304 -13.23 15.20 15.30
C GLY A 304 -12.06 14.24 15.49
N PHE A 305 -11.47 13.75 14.40
CA PHE A 305 -10.16 13.10 14.46
C PHE A 305 -9.07 14.16 14.68
N ASN A 306 -8.00 13.79 15.37
CA ASN A 306 -6.83 14.64 15.59
C ASN A 306 -5.51 13.94 15.22
N LEU A 307 -5.58 12.70 14.75
CA LEU A 307 -4.43 11.90 14.32
C LEU A 307 -4.75 11.14 13.02
N ILE A 308 -3.78 11.10 12.10
CA ILE A 308 -3.80 10.16 10.98
C ILE A 308 -2.65 9.16 11.18
N ARG A 309 -2.95 7.86 11.29
CA ARG A 309 -1.96 6.77 11.19
C ARG A 309 -1.75 6.49 9.69
N ILE A 310 -0.51 6.64 9.23
CA ILE A 310 -0.12 6.54 7.81
C ILE A 310 0.75 5.30 7.60
N PRO A 311 0.17 4.20 7.11
CA PRO A 311 0.91 3.04 6.60
C PRO A 311 1.88 3.39 5.48
N ILE A 312 3.16 3.06 5.66
CA ILE A 312 4.25 3.21 4.68
C ILE A 312 5.14 1.96 4.64
N SER A 313 5.76 1.67 3.50
CA SER A 313 6.74 0.58 3.39
C SER A 313 8.16 1.03 3.72
N THR A 314 8.98 0.13 4.27
CA THR A 314 10.42 0.35 4.47
C THR A 314 11.12 0.66 3.14
N GLU A 315 10.77 -0.08 2.09
CA GLU A 315 11.32 0.11 0.74
C GLU A 315 11.10 1.55 0.23
N LEU A 316 9.89 2.10 0.36
CA LEU A 316 9.59 3.45 -0.13
C LEU A 316 10.40 4.51 0.60
N VAL A 317 10.53 4.37 1.93
CA VAL A 317 11.34 5.28 2.74
C VAL A 317 12.81 5.24 2.34
N ASN A 318 13.38 4.05 2.15
CA ASN A 318 14.77 3.91 1.71
C ASN A 318 14.97 4.47 0.28
N GLN A 319 14.00 4.27 -0.62
CA GLN A 319 14.02 4.88 -1.95
C GLN A 319 14.04 6.41 -1.87
N TRP A 320 13.20 7.01 -1.01
CA TRP A 320 13.20 8.45 -0.77
C TRP A 320 14.54 8.95 -0.25
N GLU A 321 15.16 8.26 0.71
CA GLU A 321 16.50 8.59 1.21
C GLU A 321 17.55 8.52 0.08
N ASP A 322 17.45 7.51 -0.78
CA ASP A 322 18.34 7.28 -1.93
C ASP A 322 18.07 8.23 -3.12
N GLY A 323 17.11 9.15 -2.99
CA GLY A 323 16.74 10.11 -4.03
C GLY A 323 15.96 9.50 -5.20
N THR A 324 15.38 8.31 -4.98
CA THR A 324 14.48 7.63 -5.91
C THR A 324 13.04 7.86 -5.46
N TYR A 325 12.24 8.48 -6.32
CA TYR A 325 10.86 8.84 -5.97
C TYR A 325 9.89 8.12 -6.92
N PRO A 326 9.29 7.00 -6.50
CA PRO A 326 8.25 6.33 -7.27
C PRO A 326 7.11 7.28 -7.61
N GLN A 327 6.52 7.07 -8.79
CA GLN A 327 5.41 7.88 -9.24
C GLN A 327 4.19 7.67 -8.34
N ALA A 328 3.64 8.76 -7.82
CA ALA A 328 2.38 8.78 -7.10
C ALA A 328 1.20 8.60 -8.07
N ASN A 329 0.29 7.67 -7.76
CA ASN A 329 -0.88 7.38 -8.58
C ASN A 329 -2.13 8.08 -8.03
N PHE A 330 -2.53 9.19 -8.65
CA PHE A 330 -3.71 9.96 -8.25
C PHE A 330 -4.42 10.58 -9.46
N ASN A 331 -5.64 11.03 -9.25
CA ASN A 331 -6.38 11.78 -10.27
C ASN A 331 -5.81 13.19 -10.40
N GLN A 332 -5.01 13.40 -11.45
CA GLN A 332 -4.33 14.67 -11.71
C GLN A 332 -5.26 15.84 -12.05
N ALA A 333 -6.49 15.58 -12.48
CA ALA A 333 -7.48 16.64 -12.69
C ALA A 333 -8.05 17.13 -11.34
N THR A 334 -8.38 16.18 -10.45
CA THR A 334 -8.93 16.47 -9.11
C THR A 334 -7.87 17.10 -8.21
N ASN A 335 -6.65 16.56 -8.23
CA ASN A 335 -5.54 17.00 -7.41
C ASN A 335 -4.47 17.72 -8.26
N SER A 336 -4.87 18.63 -9.14
CA SER A 336 -3.97 19.27 -10.12
C SER A 336 -2.82 20.05 -9.50
N TYR A 337 -2.96 20.48 -8.25
CA TYR A 337 -1.91 21.16 -7.49
C TYR A 337 -0.79 20.22 -7.02
N LEU A 338 -0.98 18.90 -7.10
CA LEU A 338 0.07 17.91 -6.84
C LEU A 338 0.86 17.55 -8.12
N VAL A 339 0.40 17.98 -9.30
CA VAL A 339 1.07 17.67 -10.57
C VAL A 339 2.46 18.30 -10.59
N GLY A 340 3.46 17.48 -10.90
CA GLY A 340 4.87 17.87 -10.89
C GLY A 340 5.58 17.61 -9.56
N MET A 341 4.85 17.29 -8.49
CA MET A 341 5.45 16.81 -7.25
C MET A 341 5.77 15.32 -7.33
N ASN A 342 6.89 14.92 -6.75
CA ASN A 342 7.22 13.52 -6.53
C ASN A 342 6.54 12.97 -5.24
N SER A 343 6.58 11.66 -5.00
CA SER A 343 5.88 11.03 -3.85
C SER A 343 6.29 11.58 -2.49
N LEU A 344 7.56 11.92 -2.28
CA LEU A 344 8.05 12.55 -1.05
C LEU A 344 7.59 14.00 -0.93
N GLU A 345 7.59 14.78 -2.02
CA GLU A 345 7.07 16.15 -2.03
C GLU A 345 5.57 16.17 -1.70
N ILE A 346 4.80 15.20 -2.19
CA ILE A 346 3.39 15.05 -1.83
C ILE A 346 3.23 14.66 -0.37
N PHE A 347 4.06 13.76 0.16
CA PHE A 347 4.03 13.42 1.59
C PHE A 347 4.33 14.64 2.47
N ASN A 348 5.33 15.45 2.10
CA ASN A 348 5.65 16.72 2.75
C ASN A 348 4.49 17.73 2.67
N TYR A 349 3.81 17.79 1.52
CA TYR A 349 2.63 18.62 1.34
C TYR A 349 1.51 18.21 2.32
N VAL A 350 1.27 16.90 2.48
CA VAL A 350 0.29 16.37 3.43
C VAL A 350 0.65 16.75 4.86
N ILE A 351 1.91 16.59 5.28
CA ILE A 351 2.34 17.00 6.62
C ILE A 351 1.99 18.47 6.87
N GLY A 352 2.28 19.34 5.90
CA GLY A 352 1.90 20.75 5.97
C GLY A 352 0.39 20.98 6.12
N GLN A 353 -0.43 20.27 5.35
CA GLN A 353 -1.89 20.37 5.44
C GLN A 353 -2.45 19.77 6.73
N CYS A 354 -1.88 18.70 7.26
CA CYS A 354 -2.20 18.17 8.60
C CYS A 354 -1.93 19.23 9.66
N ARG A 355 -0.75 19.87 9.63
CA ARG A 355 -0.38 20.97 10.53
C ARG A 355 -1.39 22.13 10.46
N ALA A 356 -1.75 22.54 9.25
CA ALA A 356 -2.72 23.61 9.03
C ALA A 356 -4.15 23.25 9.52
N ASN A 357 -4.45 21.95 9.61
CA ASN A 357 -5.71 21.42 10.11
C ASN A 357 -5.69 21.08 11.61
N GLY A 358 -4.55 21.24 12.31
CA GLY A 358 -4.42 20.81 13.70
C GLY A 358 -4.41 19.29 13.87
N MET A 359 -4.11 18.55 12.80
CA MET A 359 -3.98 17.09 12.78
C MET A 359 -2.52 16.71 13.05
N LYS A 360 -2.33 15.69 13.89
CA LYS A 360 -1.06 15.02 14.09
C LYS A 360 -0.96 13.77 13.19
N ILE A 361 0.26 13.25 13.07
CA ILE A 361 0.58 12.08 12.27
C ILE A 361 1.29 11.03 13.14
N MET A 362 0.91 9.78 12.95
CA MET A 362 1.67 8.59 13.32
C MET A 362 2.11 7.91 12.03
N ILE A 363 3.42 7.72 11.84
CA ILE A 363 3.92 6.93 10.70
C ILE A 363 3.94 5.48 11.11
N ASP A 364 3.35 4.61 10.30
CA ASP A 364 3.27 3.18 10.54
C ASP A 364 4.11 2.45 9.49
N PHE A 365 5.19 1.79 9.93
CA PHE A 365 5.98 0.92 9.08
C PHE A 365 5.19 -0.38 8.85
N HIS A 366 4.46 -0.39 7.74
CA HIS A 366 3.37 -1.32 7.53
C HIS A 366 3.78 -2.63 6.84
N CYS A 367 4.90 -2.58 6.11
CA CYS A 367 5.51 -3.74 5.49
C CYS A 367 6.95 -3.43 5.05
N ALA A 368 7.73 -4.49 4.87
CA ALA A 368 9.09 -4.42 4.34
C ALA A 368 9.11 -3.88 2.90
N THR A 369 8.68 -4.69 1.92
CA THR A 369 8.58 -4.31 0.51
C THR A 369 7.25 -3.62 0.19
N THR A 370 7.25 -2.63 -0.71
CA THR A 370 6.04 -1.93 -1.17
C THR A 370 5.10 -2.90 -1.89
N ASN A 371 3.98 -3.22 -1.24
CA ASN A 371 3.04 -4.23 -1.73
C ASN A 371 1.67 -4.04 -1.06
N ALA A 372 0.59 -4.04 -1.85
CA ALA A 372 -0.78 -3.98 -1.32
C ALA A 372 -1.11 -5.15 -0.36
N ALA A 373 -0.47 -6.31 -0.55
CA ALA A 373 -0.58 -7.47 0.32
C ALA A 373 0.60 -7.62 1.30
N GLY A 374 1.43 -6.58 1.44
CA GLY A 374 2.65 -6.61 2.25
C GLY A 374 2.43 -6.89 3.73
N HIS A 375 1.24 -6.57 4.26
CA HIS A 375 0.87 -6.86 5.65
C HIS A 375 0.73 -8.38 5.94
N ASN A 376 0.69 -9.25 4.93
CA ASN A 376 0.62 -10.70 5.13
C ASN A 376 1.98 -11.34 5.45
N TYR A 377 3.06 -10.55 5.42
CA TYR A 377 4.38 -11.04 5.81
C TYR A 377 4.55 -10.86 7.33
N PRO A 378 4.97 -11.90 8.06
CA PRO A 378 4.92 -11.90 9.53
C PRO A 378 5.99 -11.05 10.22
N LEU A 379 7.02 -10.62 9.48
CA LEU A 379 8.20 -9.95 10.01
C LEU A 379 8.48 -8.65 9.24
N TRP A 380 9.21 -7.74 9.88
CA TRP A 380 9.72 -6.45 9.37
C TRP A 380 10.79 -6.55 8.26
N CYS A 381 11.13 -7.76 7.84
CA CYS A 381 12.16 -8.06 6.83
C CYS A 381 11.66 -9.11 5.84
N ASP A 382 12.22 -9.09 4.64
CA ASP A 382 12.02 -10.10 3.61
C ASP A 382 13.31 -10.36 2.80
N ASP A 383 13.19 -10.96 1.61
CA ASP A 383 14.33 -11.25 0.72
C ASP A 383 14.98 -10.00 0.12
N LYS A 384 14.31 -8.84 0.17
CA LYS A 384 14.78 -7.56 -0.39
C LYS A 384 15.17 -6.56 0.68
N ILE A 385 14.50 -6.60 1.83
CA ILE A 385 14.69 -5.68 2.94
C ILE A 385 15.31 -6.43 4.10
N SER A 386 16.56 -6.09 4.41
CA SER A 386 17.25 -6.61 5.60
C SER A 386 16.88 -5.80 6.85
N GLU A 387 17.20 -6.34 8.03
CA GLU A 387 17.00 -5.61 9.30
C GLU A 387 17.75 -4.27 9.31
N LYS A 388 18.92 -4.23 8.64
CA LYS A 388 19.68 -2.99 8.48
C LYS A 388 18.91 -1.96 7.65
N ASP A 389 18.23 -2.39 6.60
CA ASP A 389 17.43 -1.51 5.73
C ASP A 389 16.18 -1.01 6.45
N TYR A 390 15.55 -1.85 7.27
CA TYR A 390 14.44 -1.48 8.15
C TYR A 390 14.86 -0.43 9.19
N ILE A 391 15.95 -0.67 9.94
CA ILE A 391 16.46 0.30 10.92
C ILE A 391 16.91 1.61 10.24
N ARG A 392 17.52 1.52 9.05
CA ARG A 392 17.92 2.68 8.25
C ARG A 392 16.72 3.58 7.92
N ALA A 393 15.63 3.00 7.46
CA ALA A 393 14.42 3.73 7.10
C ALA A 393 13.79 4.45 8.31
N LEU A 394 13.69 3.75 9.45
CA LEU A 394 13.23 4.32 10.72
C LEU A 394 14.08 5.52 11.15
N GLU A 395 15.41 5.37 11.13
CA GLU A 395 16.35 6.44 11.46
C GLU A 395 16.19 7.65 10.53
N TRP A 396 16.02 7.41 9.23
CA TRP A 396 15.88 8.47 8.24
C TRP A 396 14.60 9.28 8.46
N ILE A 397 13.44 8.64 8.64
CA ILE A 397 12.18 9.32 8.94
C ILE A 397 12.31 10.13 10.23
N ALA A 398 12.81 9.51 11.30
CA ALA A 398 12.96 10.17 12.60
C ALA A 398 13.88 11.39 12.52
N SER A 399 14.98 11.30 11.78
CA SER A 399 15.92 12.42 11.59
C SER A 399 15.37 13.51 10.67
N THR A 400 14.65 13.14 9.61
CA THR A 400 14.14 14.07 8.59
C THR A 400 13.09 15.01 9.17
N TYR A 401 12.21 14.50 10.03
CA TYR A 401 11.09 15.26 10.59
C TYR A 401 11.28 15.68 12.06
N LYS A 402 12.51 15.67 12.57
CA LYS A 402 12.80 15.95 13.99
C LYS A 402 12.41 17.35 14.47
N ASP A 403 12.33 18.30 13.54
CA ASP A 403 12.02 19.70 13.80
C ASP A 403 10.54 20.04 13.47
N ASP A 404 9.69 19.03 13.38
CA ASP A 404 8.26 19.15 13.06
C ASP A 404 7.39 18.23 13.93
N ASP A 405 6.76 18.80 14.95
CA ASP A 405 5.85 18.12 15.87
C ASP A 405 4.48 17.76 15.26
N THR A 406 4.32 17.87 13.94
CA THR A 406 3.17 17.29 13.24
C THR A 406 3.23 15.77 13.25
N ILE A 407 4.42 15.18 13.07
CA ILE A 407 4.64 13.74 13.25
C ILE A 407 5.05 13.49 14.70
N ILE A 408 4.17 12.88 15.48
CA ILE A 408 4.37 12.72 16.93
C ILE A 408 4.71 11.29 17.34
N ALA A 409 4.54 10.33 16.44
CA ALA A 409 4.72 8.92 16.74
C ALA A 409 5.21 8.13 15.52
N ILE A 410 5.99 7.08 15.80
CA ILE A 410 6.30 6.02 14.84
C ILE A 410 5.76 4.70 15.42
N ASP A 411 4.89 4.05 14.66
CA ASP A 411 4.53 2.64 14.82
C ASP A 411 5.60 1.80 14.15
N LEU A 412 6.30 1.00 14.97
CA LEU A 412 7.57 0.41 14.55
C LEU A 412 7.39 -0.63 13.46
N GLU A 413 6.38 -1.50 13.59
CA GLU A 413 6.03 -2.49 12.57
C GLU A 413 4.57 -2.87 12.75
N ASN A 414 3.82 -2.87 11.65
CA ASN A 414 2.43 -3.30 11.64
C ASN A 414 2.31 -4.82 11.83
N GLU A 415 1.52 -5.21 12.82
CA GLU A 415 1.01 -6.56 12.99
C GLU A 415 2.04 -7.71 12.91
N PRO A 416 3.18 -7.72 13.64
CA PRO A 416 4.03 -8.91 13.70
C PRO A 416 3.21 -10.17 14.06
N HIS A 417 3.40 -11.27 13.34
CA HIS A 417 2.49 -12.42 13.45
C HIS A 417 3.12 -13.76 13.02
N GLY A 418 2.31 -14.81 12.91
CA GLY A 418 2.72 -16.15 12.50
C GLY A 418 2.30 -17.21 13.53
N LYS A 419 1.77 -18.32 13.03
CA LYS A 419 1.31 -19.44 13.85
C LYS A 419 2.45 -20.36 14.31
N PRO A 420 2.22 -21.22 15.33
CA PRO A 420 3.23 -22.14 15.83
C PRO A 420 3.74 -23.16 14.80
N ASP A 421 2.98 -23.41 13.74
CA ASP A 421 3.30 -24.30 12.61
C ASP A 421 3.83 -23.54 11.37
N GLU A 422 3.92 -22.21 11.43
CA GLU A 422 4.39 -21.35 10.34
C GLU A 422 5.85 -20.91 10.55
N ASN A 423 6.55 -20.67 9.43
CA ASN A 423 7.90 -20.12 9.38
C ASN A 423 8.02 -19.21 8.15
N PRO A 424 8.45 -17.95 8.29
CA PRO A 424 8.78 -17.26 9.55
C PRO A 424 7.57 -17.00 10.45
N ARG A 425 7.83 -16.71 11.74
CA ARG A 425 6.84 -16.19 12.69
C ARG A 425 7.48 -15.24 13.70
N ALA A 426 6.78 -14.18 14.09
CA ALA A 426 7.19 -13.31 15.18
C ALA A 426 7.00 -14.01 16.53
N LYS A 427 7.98 -13.85 17.42
CA LYS A 427 7.91 -14.32 18.81
C LYS A 427 8.23 -13.23 19.82
N TRP A 428 8.01 -13.51 21.09
CA TRP A 428 8.25 -12.58 22.20
C TRP A 428 8.81 -13.32 23.42
N ASP A 429 10.10 -13.15 23.67
CA ASP A 429 10.85 -13.67 24.83
C ASP A 429 12.14 -12.82 25.06
N ASP A 430 13.06 -13.24 25.93
CA ASP A 430 14.34 -12.53 26.18
C ASP A 430 15.50 -12.96 25.26
N SER A 431 15.25 -13.77 24.23
CA SER A 431 16.27 -14.13 23.24
C SER A 431 16.66 -12.94 22.37
N LYS A 432 17.70 -13.11 21.55
CA LYS A 432 18.13 -12.12 20.54
C LYS A 432 17.93 -12.62 19.12
N ASP A 433 16.98 -13.54 18.97
CA ASP A 433 16.70 -14.18 17.69
C ASP A 433 16.13 -13.15 16.71
N SER A 434 16.39 -13.34 15.42
CA SER A 434 16.00 -12.39 14.37
C SER A 434 14.50 -12.36 14.09
N ASP A 435 13.71 -13.17 14.77
CA ASP A 435 12.25 -13.23 14.71
C ASP A 435 11.61 -12.80 16.05
N ASN A 436 12.42 -12.39 17.03
CA ASN A 436 11.93 -11.89 18.32
C ASN A 436 11.55 -10.42 18.22
N TRP A 437 10.24 -10.16 18.19
CA TRP A 437 9.71 -8.81 18.07
C TRP A 437 10.09 -7.91 19.24
N LYS A 438 10.12 -8.40 20.49
CA LYS A 438 10.55 -7.58 21.65
C LYS A 438 11.97 -7.03 21.44
N TYR A 439 12.91 -7.92 21.11
CA TYR A 439 14.31 -7.56 20.90
C TYR A 439 14.46 -6.54 19.77
N ILE A 440 13.69 -6.72 18.70
CA ILE A 440 13.80 -5.87 17.51
C ILE A 440 13.11 -4.54 17.73
N ALA A 441 11.97 -4.51 18.42
CA ALA A 441 11.29 -3.29 18.84
C ALA A 441 12.18 -2.44 19.77
N GLU A 442 12.96 -3.06 20.67
CA GLU A 442 13.95 -2.33 21.48
C GLU A 442 15.04 -1.70 20.61
N LYS A 443 15.58 -2.45 19.64
CA LYS A 443 16.59 -1.92 18.70
C LYS A 443 16.04 -0.80 17.84
N ALA A 444 14.89 -1.01 17.22
CA ALA A 444 14.20 -0.06 16.36
C ALA A 444 13.77 1.21 17.11
N GLY A 445 13.15 1.05 18.29
CA GLY A 445 12.76 2.16 19.15
C GLY A 445 13.96 3.00 19.58
N LEU A 446 15.07 2.37 20.00
CA LEU A 446 16.30 3.10 20.32
C LEU A 446 16.91 3.80 19.10
N ALA A 447 16.86 3.20 17.91
CA ALA A 447 17.33 3.83 16.68
C ALA A 447 16.53 5.11 16.36
N VAL A 448 15.20 5.04 16.43
CA VAL A 448 14.30 6.21 16.30
C VAL A 448 14.63 7.29 17.34
N LEU A 449 14.65 6.92 18.61
CA LEU A 449 14.79 7.87 19.72
C LEU A 449 16.18 8.50 19.84
N ASN A 450 17.21 7.85 19.28
CA ASN A 450 18.55 8.44 19.15
C ASN A 450 18.61 9.54 18.08
N LYS A 451 17.73 9.50 17.06
CA LYS A 451 17.61 10.57 16.04
C LYS A 451 16.64 11.65 16.48
N ASN A 452 15.52 11.26 17.06
CA ASN A 452 14.51 12.17 17.58
C ASN A 452 13.98 11.68 18.94
N PRO A 453 14.50 12.21 20.07
CA PRO A 453 14.10 11.80 21.41
C PRO A 453 12.69 12.28 21.80
N ASN A 454 12.02 13.06 20.95
CA ASN A 454 10.71 13.61 21.25
C ASN A 454 9.54 12.72 20.78
N LEU A 455 9.76 11.85 19.80
CA LEU A 455 8.73 10.94 19.27
C LEU A 455 8.23 9.96 20.33
N LEU A 456 6.95 9.63 20.26
CA LEU A 456 6.43 8.39 20.82
C LEU A 456 6.82 7.22 19.91
N VAL A 457 7.10 6.07 20.52
CA VAL A 457 7.35 4.82 19.81
C VAL A 457 6.23 3.86 20.16
N MET A 458 5.44 3.48 19.16
CA MET A 458 4.34 2.53 19.30
C MET A 458 4.89 1.11 19.04
N VAL A 459 4.54 0.19 19.93
CA VAL A 459 4.94 -1.22 19.83
C VAL A 459 3.68 -2.08 19.84
N GLU A 460 3.38 -2.70 18.71
CA GLU A 460 2.30 -3.69 18.60
C GLU A 460 2.67 -5.01 19.30
N GLY A 461 1.72 -5.93 19.40
CA GLY A 461 1.91 -7.29 19.90
C GLY A 461 2.38 -8.28 18.83
N ILE A 462 2.21 -9.57 19.11
CA ILE A 462 2.37 -10.68 18.15
C ILE A 462 1.04 -11.43 17.93
N GLU A 463 1.01 -12.53 17.17
CA GLU A 463 -0.18 -13.39 17.05
C GLU A 463 -0.27 -14.40 18.21
N CYS A 464 0.80 -15.17 18.43
CA CYS A 464 0.80 -16.35 19.31
C CYS A 464 1.71 -16.18 20.52
N TYR A 465 1.23 -16.48 21.73
CA TYR A 465 2.05 -16.44 22.95
C TYR A 465 1.90 -17.73 23.78
N PRO A 466 2.99 -18.38 24.25
CA PRO A 466 2.90 -19.64 24.98
C PRO A 466 2.02 -19.56 26.24
N ILE A 467 1.19 -20.59 26.46
CA ILE A 467 0.35 -20.69 27.67
C ILE A 467 1.19 -21.05 28.89
N ASP A 468 2.05 -22.05 28.76
CA ASP A 468 3.03 -22.44 29.78
C ASP A 468 4.42 -21.97 29.32
N THR A 469 4.80 -20.77 29.75
CA THR A 469 6.09 -20.16 29.40
C THR A 469 7.29 -20.92 29.96
N LYS A 470 7.12 -21.76 31.00
CA LYS A 470 8.19 -22.60 31.53
C LYS A 470 8.47 -23.80 30.63
N LYS A 471 7.42 -24.36 30.02
CA LYS A 471 7.52 -25.53 29.13
C LYS A 471 7.81 -25.12 27.68
N ASN A 472 7.10 -24.12 27.18
CA ASN A 472 7.04 -23.75 25.77
C ASN A 472 7.50 -22.31 25.49
N GLY A 473 8.14 -21.63 26.46
CA GLY A 473 8.62 -20.24 26.32
C GLY A 473 9.71 -20.04 25.26
N ASN A 474 10.31 -21.12 24.76
CA ASN A 474 11.25 -21.08 23.64
C ASN A 474 10.57 -21.21 22.26
N TYR A 475 9.23 -21.23 22.23
CA TYR A 475 8.43 -21.34 21.01
C TYR A 475 8.73 -22.59 20.18
N LYS A 476 9.26 -23.68 20.74
CA LYS A 476 9.53 -24.92 19.98
C LYS A 476 8.30 -25.77 19.68
N SER A 477 7.23 -25.64 20.48
CA SER A 477 5.99 -26.39 20.25
C SER A 477 5.30 -25.90 18.98
N THR A 478 4.81 -26.82 18.16
CA THR A 478 3.96 -26.53 17.00
C THR A 478 2.48 -26.84 17.28
N ASP A 479 2.14 -27.35 18.48
CA ASP A 479 0.75 -27.61 18.87
C ASP A 479 0.05 -26.29 19.23
N LYS A 480 -1.01 -25.97 18.49
CA LYS A 480 -1.82 -24.76 18.71
C LYS A 480 -2.40 -24.71 20.13
N LYS A 481 -2.63 -25.86 20.79
CA LYS A 481 -3.14 -25.89 22.17
C LYS A 481 -2.16 -25.34 23.21
N ASP A 482 -0.89 -25.20 22.84
CA ASP A 482 0.14 -24.66 23.73
C ASP A 482 0.23 -23.13 23.70
N TYR A 483 -0.60 -22.45 22.90
CA TYR A 483 -0.53 -21.00 22.68
C TYR A 483 -1.87 -20.29 22.88
N TYR A 484 -1.79 -19.09 23.43
CA TYR A 484 -2.84 -18.08 23.30
C TYR A 484 -2.71 -17.44 21.91
N PHE A 485 -3.82 -17.38 21.18
CA PHE A 485 -3.93 -16.64 19.92
C PHE A 485 -4.61 -15.30 20.17
N ASN A 486 -4.23 -14.29 19.41
CA ASN A 486 -4.95 -13.04 19.25
C ASN A 486 -4.89 -12.61 17.78
N TRP A 487 -5.49 -11.47 17.44
CA TRP A 487 -5.23 -10.79 16.17
C TRP A 487 -3.73 -10.58 15.96
N TRP A 488 -3.30 -10.52 14.70
CA TRP A 488 -1.94 -10.09 14.34
C TRP A 488 -1.67 -8.73 14.97
N GLY A 489 -0.49 -8.53 15.57
CA GLY A 489 -0.21 -7.32 16.37
C GLY A 489 -1.00 -7.18 17.69
N GLY A 490 -1.89 -8.12 18.04
CA GLY A 490 -2.82 -7.98 19.17
C GLY A 490 -2.37 -8.64 20.47
N ASN A 491 -1.43 -9.59 20.43
CA ASN A 491 -1.06 -10.38 21.61
C ASN A 491 0.09 -9.73 22.40
N LEU A 492 -0.27 -8.96 23.43
CA LEU A 492 0.67 -8.29 24.34
C LEU A 492 0.91 -9.06 25.66
N ARG A 493 0.57 -10.34 25.73
CA ARG A 493 0.76 -11.14 26.97
C ARG A 493 2.21 -11.18 27.41
N GLY A 494 3.15 -11.20 26.45
CA GLY A 494 4.58 -11.18 26.71
C GLY A 494 5.07 -9.95 27.47
N VAL A 495 4.34 -8.83 27.47
CA VAL A 495 4.71 -7.61 28.20
C VAL A 495 4.77 -7.83 29.72
N ALA A 496 3.94 -8.73 30.26
CA ALA A 496 3.89 -9.00 31.69
C ALA A 496 5.20 -9.61 32.22
N ASP A 497 5.82 -10.48 31.42
CA ASP A 497 7.02 -11.23 31.79
C ASP A 497 8.30 -10.63 31.17
N HIS A 498 8.17 -10.06 29.96
CA HIS A 498 9.26 -9.56 29.13
C HIS A 498 8.90 -8.17 28.56
N PRO A 499 8.80 -7.12 29.40
CA PRO A 499 8.48 -5.78 28.93
C PRO A 499 9.58 -5.25 28.00
N VAL A 500 9.20 -4.43 27.04
CA VAL A 500 10.14 -3.67 26.20
C VAL A 500 10.80 -2.62 27.07
N ASP A 501 12.14 -2.56 27.03
CA ASP A 501 12.92 -1.58 27.78
C ASP A 501 13.72 -0.66 26.85
N LEU A 502 13.27 0.60 26.74
CA LEU A 502 13.96 1.68 26.04
C LEU A 502 14.83 2.53 26.98
N GLY A 503 15.05 2.06 28.21
CA GLY A 503 15.88 2.70 29.23
C GLY A 503 15.40 4.10 29.59
N LYS A 504 16.26 5.11 29.37
CA LYS A 504 15.94 6.51 29.67
C LYS A 504 14.76 7.07 28.86
N TYR A 505 14.35 6.37 27.79
CA TYR A 505 13.23 6.76 26.93
C TYR A 505 11.95 5.97 27.21
N ASN A 506 11.84 5.24 28.33
CA ASN A 506 10.60 4.51 28.68
C ASN A 506 9.37 5.42 28.79
N ASN A 507 9.55 6.73 28.99
CA ASN A 507 8.46 7.72 28.90
C ASN A 507 8.03 8.05 27.46
N LYS A 508 8.49 7.30 26.46
CA LYS A 508 8.11 7.43 25.04
C LYS A 508 7.45 6.17 24.48
N LEU A 509 7.51 5.06 25.22
CA LEU A 509 6.95 3.78 24.82
C LEU A 509 5.43 3.77 25.00
N VAL A 510 4.71 3.35 23.96
CA VAL A 510 3.27 3.07 23.99
C VAL A 510 3.04 1.69 23.38
N TYR A 511 2.28 0.83 24.05
CA TYR A 511 1.83 -0.43 23.43
C TYR A 511 0.57 -0.21 22.62
N SER A 512 0.52 -0.73 21.39
CA SER A 512 -0.52 -0.44 20.39
C SER A 512 -1.12 -1.74 19.82
N PRO A 513 -1.98 -2.46 20.58
CA PRO A 513 -2.54 -3.72 20.09
C PRO A 513 -3.58 -3.49 19.00
N HIS A 514 -3.61 -4.36 18.01
CA HIS A 514 -4.73 -4.50 17.08
C HIS A 514 -5.81 -5.45 17.63
N ASP A 515 -7.07 -5.09 17.41
CA ASP A 515 -8.24 -5.89 17.77
C ASP A 515 -9.37 -5.64 16.77
N TYR A 516 -9.94 -6.71 16.24
CA TYR A 516 -10.95 -6.67 15.19
C TYR A 516 -12.22 -7.45 15.54
N GLY A 517 -13.30 -7.14 14.81
CA GLY A 517 -14.58 -7.82 14.90
C GLY A 517 -14.74 -8.97 13.89
N PRO A 518 -15.93 -9.61 13.85
CA PRO A 518 -16.19 -10.81 13.04
C PRO A 518 -16.17 -10.59 11.53
N THR A 519 -16.02 -9.35 11.05
CA THR A 519 -15.95 -9.03 9.61
C THR A 519 -14.54 -9.21 9.03
N VAL A 520 -13.53 -9.42 9.88
CA VAL A 520 -12.13 -9.64 9.48
C VAL A 520 -11.77 -11.13 9.55
N TYR A 521 -12.41 -11.92 10.42
CA TYR A 521 -12.13 -13.35 10.63
C TYR A 521 -12.69 -14.26 9.53
#